data_AF-A0A1E3J868-F1
#
_entry.id   AF-A0A1E3J868-F1
#
_cell.length_a   1.000
_cell.length_b   1.000
_cell.length_c   1.000
_cell.angle_alpha   90.00
_cell.angle_beta   90.00
_cell.angle_gamma   90.00
#
_symmetry.space_group_name_H-M   'P 1'
#
loop_
_entity.id
_entity.type
_entity.pdbx_description
1 polymer ?
#
loop_
_entity_poly.entity_id
_entity_poly.type
_entity_poly.pdbx_seq_one_letter_code
_entity_poly.pdbx_strand_id
1 'polypeptide(L)'
;MTSPITAAIEHIKEHPNKSIRQIAREFQVPKSTLANRQRGIHTLRSDGARHILSKVQEEQLIRKINDYASKDTLLTPGHIKELAEKLNGQKVGIHWGDRFIRRHKDRLASCFNGHSEHGRHQANTEENCEGADRLVKDIPNRQIDMRDAGARPTTPPPKTSQGQPLTPDSVRVIRLNNRAVRRGEFDAFEVLEKTEKGLEMTLARVKLLQDEKERIQAAQELDKKTRGGRKKQLVDMASSPSPSRLNVNVG
;
A
#
# COMPACT_ATOMS: atom_id res chain seq x y z
N MET A 1 25.46 11.57 -21.61
CA MET A 1 25.46 11.17 -23.03
C MET A 1 24.10 11.52 -23.61
N THR A 2 24.02 12.54 -24.47
CA THR A 2 22.77 12.94 -25.13
C THR A 2 22.40 11.91 -26.19
N SER A 3 21.12 11.56 -26.29
CA SER A 3 20.64 10.60 -27.29
C SER A 3 20.81 11.20 -28.69
N PRO A 4 21.16 10.41 -29.73
CA PRO A 4 21.26 10.92 -31.11
C PRO A 4 19.97 11.60 -31.59
N ILE A 5 18.82 11.19 -31.05
CA ILE A 5 17.51 11.77 -31.39
C ILE A 5 17.33 13.16 -30.77
N THR A 6 17.83 13.40 -29.55
CA THR A 6 17.74 14.73 -28.91
C THR A 6 18.67 15.74 -29.60
N ALA A 7 19.88 15.31 -29.98
CA ALA A 7 20.81 16.14 -30.74
C ALA A 7 20.25 16.51 -32.13
N ALA A 8 19.58 15.58 -32.81
CA ALA A 8 18.93 15.86 -34.09
C ALA A 8 17.79 16.89 -33.98
N ILE A 9 17.06 16.93 -32.86
CA ILE A 9 15.98 17.92 -32.62
C ILE A 9 16.56 19.31 -32.35
N GLU A 10 17.66 19.39 -31.59
CA GLU A 10 18.39 20.64 -31.35
C GLU A 10 18.93 21.21 -32.67
N HIS A 11 19.51 20.37 -33.52
CA HIS A 11 20.02 20.77 -34.83
C HIS A 11 18.93 21.26 -35.80
N ILE A 12 17.69 20.72 -35.72
CA ILE A 12 16.53 21.24 -36.46
C ILE A 12 16.17 22.67 -36.02
N LYS A 13 16.29 22.97 -34.72
CA LYS A 13 16.01 24.31 -34.19
C LYS A 13 17.06 25.34 -34.61
N GLU A 14 18.32 24.93 -34.66
CA GLU A 14 19.45 25.77 -35.08
C GLU A 14 19.46 26.04 -36.60
N HIS A 15 18.95 25.10 -37.40
CA HIS A 15 18.98 25.17 -38.86
C HIS A 15 17.59 24.98 -39.49
N PRO A 16 16.69 26.00 -39.43
CA PRO A 16 15.34 25.89 -39.97
C PRO A 16 15.30 25.67 -41.50
N ASN A 17 16.39 26.00 -42.20
CA ASN A 17 16.50 25.88 -43.66
C ASN A 17 16.91 24.47 -44.13
N LYS A 18 17.39 23.60 -43.23
CA LYS A 18 17.81 22.23 -43.58
C LYS A 18 16.60 21.30 -43.60
N SER A 19 16.52 20.44 -44.62
CA SER A 19 15.46 19.44 -44.70
C SER A 19 15.59 18.41 -43.57
N ILE A 20 14.47 18.07 -42.91
CA ILE A 20 14.40 17.01 -41.89
C ILE A 20 14.99 15.69 -42.42
N ARG A 21 14.88 15.42 -43.74
CA ARG A 21 15.44 14.21 -44.36
C ARG A 21 16.97 14.21 -44.35
N GLN A 22 17.59 15.37 -44.52
CA GLN A 22 19.04 15.53 -44.51
C GLN A 22 19.58 15.36 -43.08
N ILE A 23 18.92 15.97 -42.11
CA ILE A 23 19.29 15.85 -40.69
C ILE A 23 19.09 14.40 -40.20
N ALA A 24 18.00 13.74 -40.58
CA ALA A 24 17.77 12.33 -40.30
C ALA A 24 18.92 11.42 -40.79
N ARG A 25 19.47 11.71 -41.98
CA ARG A 25 20.59 10.97 -42.57
C ARG A 25 21.90 11.25 -41.83
N GLU A 26 22.15 12.51 -41.46
CA GLU A 26 23.34 12.94 -40.73
C GLU A 26 23.43 12.29 -39.34
N PHE A 27 22.31 12.21 -38.62
CA PHE A 27 22.24 11.62 -37.28
C PHE A 27 21.88 10.12 -37.27
N GLN A 28 21.76 9.48 -38.45
CA GLN A 28 21.37 8.07 -38.62
C GLN A 28 20.05 7.70 -37.90
N VAL A 29 19.07 8.61 -37.88
CA VAL A 29 17.75 8.39 -37.27
C VAL A 29 16.68 8.27 -38.36
N PRO A 30 15.72 7.35 -38.27
CA PRO A 30 14.62 7.29 -39.22
C PRO A 30 13.85 8.62 -39.30
N LYS A 31 13.60 9.13 -40.52
CA LYS A 31 12.87 10.38 -40.76
C LYS A 31 11.52 10.41 -40.06
N SER A 32 10.78 9.30 -40.08
CA SER A 32 9.47 9.16 -39.42
C SER A 32 9.59 9.39 -37.90
N THR A 33 10.60 8.80 -37.27
CA THR A 33 10.89 8.98 -35.84
C THR A 33 11.22 10.44 -35.52
N LEU A 34 12.08 11.08 -36.33
CA LEU A 34 12.48 12.47 -36.13
C LEU A 34 11.30 13.45 -36.30
N ALA A 35 10.49 13.28 -37.35
CA ALA A 35 9.30 14.09 -37.61
C ALA A 35 8.23 13.90 -36.52
N ASN A 36 7.99 12.67 -36.07
CA ASN A 36 7.03 12.39 -34.99
C ASN A 36 7.51 12.96 -33.65
N ARG A 37 8.81 12.97 -33.39
CA ARG A 37 9.41 13.60 -32.19
C ARG A 37 9.30 15.13 -32.25
N GLN A 38 9.59 15.74 -33.40
CA GLN A 38 9.46 17.19 -33.60
C GLN A 38 8.01 17.66 -33.39
N ARG A 39 7.03 16.87 -33.85
CA ARG A 39 5.60 17.12 -33.66
C ARG A 39 5.07 16.73 -32.27
N GLY A 40 5.91 16.17 -31.39
CA GLY A 40 5.52 15.78 -30.04
C GLY A 40 4.66 14.51 -29.92
N ILE A 41 4.42 13.78 -31.02
CA ILE A 41 3.60 12.55 -31.07
C ILE A 41 4.26 11.44 -30.23
N HIS A 42 5.58 11.37 -30.27
CA HIS A 42 6.39 10.52 -29.42
C HIS A 42 7.30 11.37 -28.54
N THR A 43 6.71 12.21 -27.69
CA THR A 43 7.43 12.63 -26.50
C THR A 43 7.80 11.37 -25.74
N LEU A 44 9.10 11.20 -25.44
CA LEU A 44 9.58 10.17 -24.51
C LEU A 44 8.69 10.31 -23.28
N ARG A 45 7.87 9.29 -22.93
CA ARG A 45 6.88 9.31 -21.84
C ARG A 45 7.36 10.25 -20.75
N SER A 46 7.01 11.53 -20.84
CA SER A 46 7.54 12.49 -19.90
C SER A 46 6.71 12.21 -18.67
N ASP A 47 7.40 11.85 -17.60
CA ASP A 47 6.80 11.49 -16.31
C ASP A 47 5.55 12.35 -16.03
N GLY A 48 5.65 13.66 -16.32
CA GLY A 48 4.62 14.69 -16.14
C GLY A 48 3.19 14.38 -16.60
N ALA A 49 2.95 13.62 -17.67
CA ALA A 49 1.57 13.43 -18.17
C ALA A 49 0.74 12.40 -17.37
N ARG A 50 1.34 11.71 -16.40
CA ARG A 50 0.66 10.67 -15.60
C ARG A 50 0.66 10.92 -14.10
N HIS A 51 1.21 12.05 -13.64
CA HIS A 51 1.18 12.38 -12.22
C HIS A 51 -0.09 13.14 -11.89
N ILE A 52 -0.85 12.61 -10.94
CA ILE A 52 -1.98 13.30 -10.34
C ILE A 52 -1.50 14.51 -9.53
N LEU A 53 -0.25 14.46 -9.04
CA LEU A 53 0.40 15.52 -8.29
C LEU A 53 1.49 16.18 -9.12
N SER A 54 1.61 17.51 -9.01
CA SER A 54 2.79 18.23 -9.47
C SER A 54 4.05 17.72 -8.76
N LYS A 55 5.22 17.85 -9.39
CA LYS A 55 6.51 17.49 -8.76
C LYS A 55 6.70 18.18 -7.40
N VAL A 56 6.26 19.44 -7.29
CA VAL A 56 6.31 20.20 -6.03
C VAL A 56 5.41 19.59 -4.96
N GLN A 57 4.21 19.16 -5.34
CA GLN A 57 3.26 18.50 -4.44
C GLN A 57 3.75 17.11 -4.03
N GLU A 58 4.35 16.35 -4.94
CA GLU A 58 4.98 15.06 -4.61
C GLU A 58 6.11 15.25 -3.59
N GLU A 59 6.94 16.29 -3.71
CA GLU A 59 8.00 16.58 -2.74
C GLU A 59 7.46 16.97 -1.36
N GLN A 60 6.41 17.79 -1.32
CA GLN A 60 5.73 18.13 -0.07
C GLN A 60 5.15 16.88 0.60
N LEU A 61 4.58 15.96 -0.18
CA LEU A 61 4.05 14.70 0.33
C LEU A 61 5.15 13.80 0.89
N ILE A 62 6.29 13.68 0.20
CA ILE A 62 7.46 12.92 0.68
C ILE A 62 7.97 13.47 2.01
N ARG A 63 8.10 14.79 2.13
CA ARG A 63 8.53 15.43 3.40
C ARG A 63 7.59 15.08 4.54
N LYS A 64 6.28 15.26 4.34
CA LYS A 64 5.27 14.90 5.33
C LYS A 64 5.36 13.42 5.72
N ILE A 65 5.50 12.51 4.75
CA ILE A 65 5.61 11.07 5.04
C ILE A 65 6.86 10.77 5.89
N ASN A 66 7.99 11.40 5.58
CA ASN A 66 9.21 11.24 6.36
C ASN A 66 9.10 11.86 7.77
N ASP A 67 8.40 12.99 7.91
CA ASP A 67 8.11 13.59 9.21
C ASP A 67 7.25 12.66 10.07
N TYR A 68 6.23 12.01 9.48
CA TYR A 68 5.43 11.01 10.21
C TYR A 68 6.22 9.75 10.55
N ALA A 69 7.09 9.29 9.65
CA ALA A 69 8.00 8.19 9.96
C ALA A 69 8.94 8.51 11.12
N SER A 70 9.40 9.76 11.24
CA SER A 70 10.26 10.18 12.35
C SER A 70 9.53 10.19 13.70
N LYS A 71 8.19 10.26 13.68
CA LYS A 71 7.31 10.22 14.85
C LYS A 71 6.78 8.82 15.14
N ASP A 72 7.38 7.79 14.54
CA ASP A 72 6.96 6.39 14.63
C ASP A 72 5.47 6.14 14.29
N THR A 73 4.86 7.05 13.52
CA THR A 73 3.45 6.93 13.14
C THR A 73 3.32 6.09 11.87
N LEU A 74 2.41 5.12 11.89
CA LEU A 74 2.21 4.18 10.79
C LEU A 74 1.36 4.80 9.68
N LEU A 75 1.98 5.16 8.54
CA LEU A 75 1.23 5.59 7.36
C LEU A 75 0.98 4.41 6.41
N THR A 76 -0.22 3.87 6.47
CA THR A 76 -0.72 2.92 5.48
C THR A 76 -0.80 3.57 4.09
N PRO A 77 -0.64 2.81 2.98
CA PRO A 77 -0.87 3.32 1.62
C PRO A 77 -2.22 4.03 1.42
N GLY A 78 -3.24 3.65 2.20
CA GLY A 78 -4.54 4.34 2.28
C GLY A 78 -4.45 5.77 2.80
N HIS A 79 -3.73 6.00 3.90
CA HIS A 79 -3.49 7.34 4.45
C HIS A 79 -2.69 8.22 3.49
N ILE A 80 -1.70 7.65 2.78
CA ILE A 80 -0.95 8.38 1.74
C ILE A 80 -1.86 8.82 0.61
N LYS A 81 -2.81 7.96 0.23
CA LYS A 81 -3.87 8.30 -0.73
C LYS A 81 -4.74 9.45 -0.22
N GLU A 82 -5.22 9.40 1.02
CA GLU A 82 -6.05 10.50 1.58
C GLU A 82 -5.29 11.82 1.65
N LEU A 83 -4.01 11.80 2.01
CA LEU A 83 -3.17 12.99 2.00
C LEU A 83 -3.00 13.55 0.57
N ALA A 84 -2.86 12.68 -0.43
CA ALA A 84 -2.80 13.10 -1.83
C ALA A 84 -4.13 13.67 -2.33
N GLU A 85 -5.27 13.08 -1.93
CA GLU A 85 -6.60 13.60 -2.24
C GLU A 85 -6.85 14.96 -1.56
N LYS A 86 -6.40 15.14 -0.32
CA LYS A 86 -6.46 16.44 0.39
C LYS A 86 -5.61 17.51 -0.28
N LEU A 87 -4.45 17.15 -0.85
CA LEU A 87 -3.56 18.10 -1.52
C LEU A 87 -4.04 18.51 -2.93
N ASN A 88 -4.76 17.62 -3.63
CA ASN A 88 -5.16 17.84 -5.02
C ASN A 88 -6.67 18.09 -5.23
N GLY A 89 -7.50 17.80 -4.22
CA GLY A 89 -8.97 17.90 -4.32
C GLY A 89 -9.61 16.90 -5.29
N GLN A 90 -8.85 15.94 -5.82
CA GLN A 90 -9.32 14.91 -6.75
C GLN A 90 -9.15 13.52 -6.17
N LYS A 91 -10.11 12.63 -6.43
CA LYS A 91 -10.04 11.23 -6.03
C LYS A 91 -8.94 10.50 -6.80
N VAL A 92 -8.07 9.81 -6.08
CA VAL A 92 -6.98 9.01 -6.67
C VAL A 92 -7.37 7.54 -6.72
N GLY A 93 -6.78 6.80 -7.66
CA GLY A 93 -7.03 5.37 -7.81
C GLY A 93 -6.65 4.57 -6.55
N ILE A 94 -7.30 3.41 -6.34
CA ILE A 94 -7.11 2.57 -5.15
C ILE A 94 -5.64 2.15 -4.93
N HIS A 95 -4.92 1.82 -6.00
CA HIS A 95 -3.50 1.45 -5.96
C HIS A 95 -2.54 2.63 -6.19
N TRP A 96 -3.00 3.86 -5.98
CA TRP A 96 -2.15 5.03 -6.18
C TRP A 96 -1.08 5.13 -5.09
N GLY A 97 -1.45 4.92 -3.82
CA GLY A 97 -0.52 4.93 -2.68
C GLY A 97 0.60 3.89 -2.84
N ASP A 98 0.26 2.65 -3.20
CA ASP A 98 1.24 1.59 -3.46
C ASP A 98 2.21 1.96 -4.59
N ARG A 99 1.69 2.54 -5.67
CA ARG A 99 2.50 2.99 -6.81
C ARG A 99 3.39 4.17 -6.45
N PHE A 100 2.93 5.07 -5.59
CA PHE A 100 3.69 6.21 -5.10
C PHE A 100 4.88 5.75 -4.26
N ILE A 101 4.65 4.85 -3.29
CA ILE A 101 5.70 4.26 -2.46
C ILE A 101 6.74 3.57 -3.34
N ARG A 102 6.29 2.72 -4.28
CA ARG A 102 7.20 2.00 -5.18
C ARG A 102 8.04 2.93 -6.05
N ARG A 103 7.49 4.08 -6.45
CA ARG A 103 8.19 5.09 -7.26
C ARG A 103 9.24 5.86 -6.45
N HIS A 104 8.92 6.18 -5.20
CA HIS A 104 9.77 7.03 -4.34
C HIS A 104 10.49 6.25 -3.24
N LYS A 105 10.67 4.93 -3.44
CA LYS A 105 11.24 4.01 -2.44
C LYS A 105 12.59 4.48 -1.90
N ASP A 106 13.39 5.16 -2.72
CA ASP A 106 14.76 5.59 -2.40
C ASP A 106 14.78 6.91 -1.60
N ARG A 107 13.65 7.62 -1.55
CA ARG A 107 13.49 8.93 -0.87
C ARG A 107 12.63 8.83 0.39
N LEU A 108 11.89 7.73 0.55
CA LEU A 108 11.08 7.45 1.72
C LEU A 108 11.92 6.75 2.80
N ALA A 109 11.68 7.10 4.06
CA ALA A 109 12.37 6.47 5.18
C ALA A 109 12.21 4.94 5.17
N SER A 110 13.31 4.23 5.47
CA SER A 110 13.43 2.77 5.33
C SER A 110 12.38 1.95 6.09
N CYS A 111 11.67 2.54 7.05
CA CYS A 111 10.59 1.92 7.81
C CYS A 111 9.36 1.55 6.96
N PHE A 112 9.26 2.00 5.70
CA PHE A 112 8.17 1.66 4.76
C PHE A 112 8.48 0.49 3.80
N ASN A 113 9.75 0.07 3.65
CA ASN A 113 10.17 -0.72 2.48
C ASN A 113 10.42 -2.22 2.73
N GLY A 114 10.29 -2.73 3.94
CA GLY A 114 10.55 -4.14 4.25
C GLY A 114 9.37 -4.78 4.96
N HIS A 115 8.98 -5.99 4.52
CA HIS A 115 8.23 -7.12 5.12
C HIS A 115 7.21 -6.88 6.28
N SER A 116 7.38 -5.85 7.11
CA SER A 116 6.50 -5.33 8.15
C SER A 116 5.10 -4.92 7.68
N GLU A 117 4.86 -4.72 6.38
CA GLU A 117 3.53 -4.39 5.83
C GLU A 117 2.49 -5.50 6.11
N HIS A 118 2.88 -6.79 6.10
CA HIS A 118 1.94 -7.89 6.38
C HIS A 118 1.40 -7.84 7.82
N GLY A 119 2.23 -7.48 8.80
CA GLY A 119 1.79 -7.25 10.19
C GLY A 119 1.04 -5.93 10.37
N ARG A 120 1.32 -4.91 9.55
CA ARG A 120 0.65 -3.59 9.60
C ARG A 120 -0.74 -3.60 8.97
N HIS A 121 -0.99 -4.39 7.94
CA HIS A 121 -2.33 -4.61 7.41
C HIS A 121 -3.29 -5.22 8.45
N GLN A 122 -2.76 -5.96 9.43
CA GLN A 122 -3.53 -6.50 10.55
C GLN A 122 -3.77 -5.47 11.67
N ALA A 123 -2.99 -4.38 11.74
CA ALA A 123 -3.14 -3.31 12.73
C ALA A 123 -4.13 -2.20 12.33
N ASN A 124 -4.79 -2.34 11.18
CA ASN A 124 -5.96 -1.54 10.78
C ASN A 124 -7.22 -2.06 11.50
N THR A 125 -7.23 -1.99 12.82
CA THR A 125 -8.46 -2.12 13.63
C THR A 125 -9.07 -0.72 13.78
N GLU A 126 -10.41 -0.64 13.86
CA GLU A 126 -11.18 0.62 13.88
C GLU A 126 -10.65 1.64 14.93
N GLU A 127 -10.11 1.15 16.04
CA GLU A 127 -9.53 1.96 17.13
C GLU A 127 -8.31 2.82 16.72
N ASN A 128 -7.50 2.37 15.76
CA ASN A 128 -6.33 3.12 15.28
C ASN A 128 -6.70 4.25 14.31
N CYS A 129 -7.82 4.10 13.58
CA CYS A 129 -8.35 5.13 12.68
C CYS A 129 -8.92 6.32 13.47
N GLU A 130 -9.58 6.05 14.61
CA GLU A 130 -10.12 7.10 15.48
C GLU A 130 -9.02 7.93 16.17
N GLY A 131 -7.89 7.32 16.49
CA GLY A 131 -6.72 8.02 17.03
C GLY A 131 -6.09 9.01 16.05
N ALA A 132 -6.02 8.64 14.76
CA ALA A 132 -5.54 9.53 13.71
C ALA A 132 -6.50 10.69 13.43
N ASP A 133 -7.81 10.44 13.47
CA ASP A 133 -8.84 11.46 13.25
C ASP A 133 -8.97 12.48 14.40
N ARG A 134 -8.61 12.11 15.64
CA ARG A 134 -8.52 13.06 16.76
C ARG A 134 -7.36 14.04 16.61
N LEU A 135 -6.19 13.59 16.15
CA LEU A 135 -5.00 14.45 16.06
C LEU A 135 -5.04 15.45 14.89
N VAL A 136 -5.85 15.16 13.86
CA VAL A 136 -6.10 16.08 12.73
C VAL A 136 -6.93 17.31 13.17
N LYS A 137 -7.66 17.21 14.29
CA LYS A 137 -8.51 18.29 14.82
C LYS A 137 -7.78 19.27 15.76
N ASP A 138 -6.68 18.86 16.39
CA ASP A 138 -5.96 19.68 17.38
C ASP A 138 -4.71 20.36 16.81
N ILE A 139 -4.88 21.21 15.80
CA ILE A 139 -3.80 22.11 15.33
C ILE A 139 -4.06 23.54 15.84
N PRO A 140 -3.40 24.00 16.91
CA PRO A 140 -2.98 25.38 17.00
C PRO A 140 -1.53 25.51 16.54
N ASN A 141 -1.32 26.46 15.64
CA ASN A 141 -0.05 26.92 15.09
C ASN A 141 0.93 27.22 16.24
N ARG A 142 1.86 26.30 16.55
CA ARG A 142 2.95 26.56 17.50
C ARG A 142 4.28 26.18 16.86
N GLN A 143 5.03 27.23 16.56
CA GLN A 143 6.45 27.19 16.25
C GLN A 143 7.16 26.70 17.53
N ILE A 144 7.76 25.51 17.51
CA ILE A 144 8.50 24.97 18.64
C ILE A 144 9.96 24.78 18.22
N ASP A 145 10.81 25.45 18.99
CA ASP A 145 12.26 25.55 18.85
C ASP A 145 12.98 24.20 18.96
N MET A 146 13.98 24.03 18.10
CA MET A 146 14.90 22.89 18.07
C MET A 146 15.91 22.96 19.23
N ARG A 147 15.55 22.51 20.43
CA ARG A 147 16.53 22.16 21.48
C ARG A 147 16.00 21.08 22.42
N ASP A 148 16.11 19.81 22.02
CA ASP A 148 16.61 18.78 22.93
C ASP A 148 17.03 17.52 22.15
N ALA A 149 18.32 17.17 22.26
CA ALA A 149 18.91 15.99 21.65
C ALA A 149 19.31 15.04 22.78
N GLY A 150 18.41 14.11 23.12
CA GLY A 150 18.63 13.11 24.17
C GLY A 150 18.29 11.70 23.69
N ALA A 151 19.33 10.94 23.36
CA ALA A 151 19.44 9.47 23.31
C ALA A 151 18.26 8.64 22.76
N ARG A 152 18.39 8.16 21.50
CA ARG A 152 17.59 7.02 21.01
C ARG A 152 18.16 5.70 21.57
N PRO A 153 17.34 4.77 22.09
CA PRO A 153 17.80 3.43 22.42
C PRO A 153 18.25 2.73 21.13
N THR A 154 19.53 2.35 21.08
CA THR A 154 20.09 1.58 19.97
C THR A 154 19.66 0.14 20.15
N THR A 155 18.56 -0.25 19.50
CA THR A 155 18.22 -1.67 19.38
C THR A 155 19.31 -2.35 18.56
N PRO A 156 19.95 -3.42 19.07
CA PRO A 156 20.97 -4.13 18.32
C PRO A 156 20.37 -4.66 17.01
N PRO A 157 21.11 -4.60 15.89
CA PRO A 157 20.64 -5.09 14.61
C PRO A 157 20.25 -6.58 14.72
N PRO A 158 19.22 -7.04 13.98
CA PRO A 158 18.85 -8.45 13.98
C PRO A 158 20.08 -9.24 13.55
N LYS A 159 20.55 -10.12 14.45
CA LYS A 159 21.61 -11.08 14.15
C LYS A 159 21.09 -11.94 13.00
N THR A 160 21.49 -11.62 11.78
CA THR A 160 21.42 -12.56 10.67
C THR A 160 22.34 -13.70 11.11
N SER A 161 21.77 -14.80 11.59
CA SER A 161 22.50 -16.02 11.91
C SER A 161 23.09 -16.58 10.62
N GLN A 162 24.24 -16.04 10.25
CA GLN A 162 25.11 -16.58 9.22
C GLN A 162 25.44 -18.02 9.65
N GLY A 163 24.81 -19.00 9.02
CA GLY A 163 25.15 -20.42 9.19
C GLY A 163 24.03 -21.38 9.61
N GLN A 164 22.77 -20.94 9.78
CA GLN A 164 21.67 -21.88 10.03
C GLN A 164 20.62 -21.88 8.90
N PRO A 165 20.05 -23.04 8.55
CA PRO A 165 18.95 -23.12 7.61
C PRO A 165 17.72 -22.40 8.16
N LEU A 166 17.09 -21.60 7.29
CA LEU A 166 15.90 -20.83 7.62
C LEU A 166 14.71 -21.77 7.82
N THR A 167 13.90 -21.54 8.85
CA THR A 167 12.60 -22.19 8.97
C THR A 167 11.72 -21.78 7.79
N PRO A 168 11.27 -22.72 6.95
CA PRO A 168 10.49 -22.37 5.77
C PRO A 168 9.08 -21.97 6.14
N ASP A 169 8.72 -20.74 5.75
CA ASP A 169 7.36 -20.21 5.77
C ASP A 169 6.69 -20.25 4.38
N SER A 170 7.46 -20.65 3.37
CA SER A 170 7.08 -20.59 1.97
C SER A 170 7.91 -21.56 1.11
N VAL A 171 7.34 -21.97 -0.03
CA VAL A 171 8.00 -22.86 -1.00
C VAL A 171 9.32 -22.27 -1.52
N ARG A 172 9.43 -20.93 -1.55
CA ARG A 172 10.65 -20.25 -1.95
C ARG A 172 11.80 -20.52 -0.97
N VAL A 173 11.53 -20.49 0.34
CA VAL A 173 12.53 -20.79 1.37
C VAL A 173 12.92 -22.27 1.32
N ILE A 174 11.98 -23.19 1.10
CA ILE A 174 12.27 -24.62 0.89
C ILE A 174 13.25 -24.82 -0.27
N ARG A 175 13.02 -24.15 -1.41
CA ARG A 175 13.92 -24.23 -2.58
C ARG A 175 15.30 -23.63 -2.32
N LEU A 176 15.38 -22.57 -1.52
CA LEU A 176 16.65 -21.97 -1.13
C LEU A 176 17.46 -22.91 -0.24
N ASN A 177 16.83 -23.49 0.78
CA ASN A 177 17.48 -24.47 1.67
C ASN A 177 17.94 -25.70 0.88
N ASN A 178 17.11 -26.24 -0.02
CA ASN A 178 17.49 -27.38 -0.87
C ASN A 178 18.66 -27.06 -1.81
N ARG A 179 18.75 -25.82 -2.31
CA ARG A 179 19.90 -25.38 -3.12
C ARG A 179 21.16 -25.28 -2.26
N ALA A 180 21.04 -24.78 -1.02
CA ALA A 180 22.15 -24.70 -0.08
C ALA A 180 22.69 -26.10 0.32
N VAL A 181 21.81 -27.08 0.56
CA VAL A 181 22.20 -28.49 0.78
C VAL A 181 22.98 -29.04 -0.41
N ARG A 182 22.53 -28.81 -1.64
CA ARG A 182 23.23 -29.27 -2.85
C ARG A 182 24.60 -28.61 -3.05
N ARG A 183 24.80 -27.41 -2.48
CA ARG A 183 26.10 -26.72 -2.49
C ARG A 183 27.00 -27.12 -1.32
N GLY A 184 26.53 -27.99 -0.42
CA GLY A 184 27.25 -28.38 0.80
C GLY A 184 27.28 -27.28 1.85
N GLU A 185 26.42 -26.26 1.74
CA GLU A 185 26.37 -25.12 2.68
C GLU A 185 25.62 -25.49 3.97
N PHE A 186 24.68 -26.43 3.90
CA PHE A 186 23.93 -26.94 5.05
C PHE A 186 23.88 -28.45 5.04
N ASP A 187 23.81 -29.03 6.23
CA ASP A 187 23.51 -30.44 6.40
C ASP A 187 22.05 -30.73 6.04
N ALA A 188 21.83 -31.87 5.38
CA ALA A 188 20.51 -32.26 4.91
C ALA A 188 19.55 -32.55 6.07
N PHE A 189 20.06 -33.11 7.18
CA PHE A 189 19.26 -33.44 8.35
C PHE A 189 18.82 -32.18 9.10
N GLU A 190 19.73 -31.21 9.28
CA GLU A 190 19.40 -29.92 9.89
C GLU A 190 18.31 -29.17 9.10
N VAL A 191 18.39 -29.20 7.76
CA VAL A 191 17.37 -28.58 6.89
C VAL A 191 16.02 -29.28 7.02
N LEU A 192 16.02 -30.62 7.15
CA LEU A 192 14.79 -31.40 7.35
C LEU A 192 14.12 -31.04 8.68
N GLU A 193 14.87 -30.97 9.78
CA GLU A 193 14.34 -30.59 11.10
C GLU A 193 13.68 -29.20 11.07
N LYS A 194 14.30 -28.23 10.37
CA LYS A 194 13.69 -26.91 10.18
C LYS A 194 12.43 -26.97 9.32
N THR A 195 12.41 -27.82 8.30
CA THR A 195 11.21 -27.99 7.46
C THR A 195 10.05 -28.60 8.22
N GLU A 196 10.32 -29.55 9.12
CA GLU A 196 9.32 -30.15 10.00
C GLU A 196 8.70 -29.11 10.94
N LYS A 197 9.54 -28.30 11.61
CA LYS A 197 9.08 -27.18 12.43
C LYS A 197 8.25 -26.16 11.63
N GLY A 198 8.65 -25.89 10.39
CA GLY A 198 7.87 -25.04 9.48
C GLY A 198 6.48 -25.63 9.18
N LEU A 199 6.40 -26.94 8.94
CA LEU A 199 5.14 -27.64 8.72
C LEU A 199 4.24 -27.58 9.96
N GLU A 200 4.76 -27.87 11.15
CA GLU A 200 4.00 -27.76 12.40
C GLU A 200 3.39 -26.37 12.58
N MET A 201 4.16 -25.31 12.35
CA MET A 201 3.65 -23.94 12.41
C MET A 201 2.55 -23.67 11.39
N THR A 202 2.68 -24.18 10.16
CA THR A 202 1.64 -24.01 9.13
C THR A 202 0.36 -24.76 9.48
N LEU A 203 0.47 -25.96 10.04
CA LEU A 203 -0.68 -26.75 10.50
C LEU A 203 -1.40 -26.05 11.65
N ALA A 204 -0.67 -25.52 12.63
CA ALA A 204 -1.24 -24.74 13.72
C ALA A 204 -1.98 -23.50 13.21
N ARG A 205 -1.41 -22.79 12.23
CA ARG A 205 -2.06 -21.64 11.60
C ARG A 205 -3.34 -22.01 10.85
N VAL A 206 -3.31 -23.10 10.08
CA VAL A 206 -4.49 -23.60 9.36
C VAL A 206 -5.61 -23.96 10.34
N LYS A 207 -5.26 -24.60 11.46
CA LYS A 207 -6.23 -24.92 12.52
C LYS A 207 -6.88 -23.66 13.10
N LEU A 208 -6.10 -22.64 13.44
CA LEU A 208 -6.64 -21.37 13.94
C LEU A 208 -7.59 -20.69 12.94
N LEU A 209 -7.23 -20.68 11.65
CA LEU A 209 -8.07 -20.11 10.60
C LEU A 209 -9.37 -20.90 10.39
N GLN A 210 -9.31 -22.22 10.57
CA GLN A 210 -10.48 -23.08 10.50
C GLN A 210 -11.45 -22.78 11.65
N ASP A 211 -10.94 -22.68 12.88
CA ASP A 211 -11.74 -22.31 14.06
C ASP A 211 -12.38 -20.92 13.89
N GLU A 212 -11.63 -19.95 13.35
CA GLU A 212 -12.14 -18.60 13.08
C GLU A 212 -13.25 -18.60 12.02
N LYS A 213 -13.06 -19.36 10.93
CA LYS A 213 -14.07 -19.53 9.89
C LYS A 213 -15.36 -20.12 10.46
N GLU A 214 -15.25 -21.14 11.31
CA GLU A 214 -16.40 -21.77 11.95
C GLU A 214 -17.14 -20.81 12.88
N ARG A 215 -16.42 -19.99 13.66
CA ARG A 215 -17.01 -18.93 14.49
C ARG A 215 -17.77 -17.90 13.66
N ILE A 216 -17.18 -17.44 12.55
CA ILE A 216 -17.83 -16.48 11.64
C ILE A 216 -19.09 -17.10 11.03
N GLN A 217 -19.03 -18.35 10.58
CA GLN A 217 -20.19 -19.05 10.02
C GLN A 217 -21.31 -19.21 11.06
N ALA A 218 -20.99 -19.63 12.28
CA ALA A 218 -21.97 -19.75 13.37
C ALA A 218 -22.63 -18.40 13.71
N ALA A 219 -21.85 -17.31 13.74
CA ALA A 219 -22.38 -15.97 13.96
C ALA A 219 -23.32 -15.53 12.83
N GLN A 220 -22.96 -15.80 11.57
CA GLN A 220 -23.79 -15.50 10.40
C GLN A 220 -25.11 -16.30 10.41
N GLU A 221 -25.09 -17.57 10.81
CA GLU A 221 -26.30 -18.38 10.94
C GLU A 221 -27.23 -17.85 12.03
N LEU A 222 -26.66 -17.39 13.16
CA LEU A 222 -27.43 -16.77 14.23
C LEU A 222 -28.08 -15.46 13.78
N ASP A 223 -27.36 -14.60 13.07
CA ASP A 223 -27.91 -13.35 12.50
C ASP A 223 -29.02 -13.62 11.45
N LYS A 224 -28.87 -14.65 10.62
CA LYS A 224 -29.93 -15.06 9.69
C LYS A 224 -31.21 -15.49 10.43
N LYS A 225 -31.08 -16.26 11.52
CA LYS A 225 -32.22 -16.71 12.33
C LYS A 225 -32.91 -15.54 13.04
N THR A 226 -32.16 -14.60 13.61
CA THR A 226 -32.73 -13.42 14.30
C THR A 226 -33.42 -12.44 13.34
N ARG A 227 -32.86 -12.24 12.13
CA ARG A 227 -33.49 -11.40 11.10
C ARG A 227 -34.81 -11.97 10.57
N GLY A 228 -34.92 -13.30 10.45
CA GLY A 228 -36.18 -13.96 10.10
C GLY A 228 -37.27 -13.81 11.17
N GLY A 229 -36.88 -13.83 12.46
CA GLY A 229 -37.80 -13.69 13.59
C GLY A 229 -38.42 -12.30 13.73
N ARG A 230 -37.64 -11.23 13.54
CA ARG A 230 -38.14 -9.84 13.65
C ARG A 230 -39.21 -9.50 12.61
N LYS A 231 -39.10 -10.05 11.39
CA LYS A 231 -40.11 -9.84 10.33
C LYS A 231 -41.43 -10.52 10.67
N LYS A 232 -41.41 -11.66 11.37
CA LYS A 232 -42.61 -12.40 11.79
C LYS A 232 -43.32 -11.69 12.96
N GLN A 233 -42.57 -11.24 13.97
CA GLN A 233 -43.11 -10.48 15.10
C GLN A 233 -43.78 -9.15 14.68
N LEU A 234 -43.24 -8.46 13.68
CA LEU A 234 -43.84 -7.22 13.16
C LEU A 234 -45.20 -7.45 12.48
N VAL A 235 -45.37 -8.60 11.82
CA VAL A 235 -46.63 -8.98 11.15
C VAL A 235 -47.67 -9.43 12.19
N ASP A 236 -47.26 -10.15 13.22
CA ASP A 236 -48.16 -10.63 14.28
C ASP A 236 -48.70 -9.45 15.13
N MET A 237 -47.90 -8.40 15.38
CA MET A 237 -48.38 -7.19 16.09
C MET A 237 -49.35 -6.34 15.25
N ALA A 238 -49.25 -6.38 13.92
CA ALA A 238 -50.18 -5.68 13.03
C ALA A 238 -51.53 -6.39 12.88
N SER A 239 -51.64 -7.65 13.32
CA SER A 239 -52.85 -8.48 13.17
C SER A 239 -53.67 -8.63 14.47
N SER A 240 -53.32 -7.91 15.53
CA SER A 240 -54.08 -7.91 16.79
C SER A 240 -55.33 -7.02 16.67
N PRO A 241 -56.56 -7.51 16.95
CA PRO A 241 -57.77 -6.70 16.82
C PRO A 241 -57.84 -5.64 17.92
N SER A 242 -58.06 -4.39 17.55
CA SER A 242 -58.26 -3.26 18.47
C SER A 242 -59.40 -3.56 19.47
N PRO A 243 -59.23 -3.29 20.78
CA PRO A 243 -60.27 -3.53 21.75
C PRO A 243 -61.43 -2.56 21.53
N SER A 244 -62.60 -3.14 21.25
CA SER A 244 -63.88 -2.45 21.07
C SER A 244 -64.16 -1.48 22.23
N ARG A 245 -64.31 -0.19 21.90
CA ARG A 245 -64.79 0.83 22.84
C ARG A 245 -66.22 0.48 23.26
N LEU A 246 -66.38 0.12 24.53
CA LEU A 246 -67.68 -0.01 25.19
C LEU A 246 -68.36 1.36 25.21
N ASN A 247 -69.52 1.42 24.57
CA ASN A 247 -70.39 2.57 24.52
C ASN A 247 -71.16 2.65 25.85
N VAL A 248 -70.78 3.55 26.74
CA VAL A 248 -71.50 3.80 28.00
C VAL A 248 -72.59 4.83 27.70
N ASN A 249 -73.82 4.33 27.56
CA ASN A 249 -75.03 5.14 27.48
C ASN A 249 -75.47 5.48 28.90
N VAL A 250 -75.56 6.76 29.24
CA VAL A 250 -76.18 7.24 30.49
C VAL A 250 -77.31 8.16 30.08
N GLY A 251 -78.53 7.77 30.46
CA GLY A 251 -79.75 8.56 30.32
C GLY A 251 -79.98 9.51 31.48
#